data_AF-A0A5N7ALH7-F1
#
_entry.id   AF-A0A5N7ALH7-F1
#
_cell.length_a   1.000
_cell.length_b   1.000
_cell.length_c   1.000
_cell.angle_alpha   90.00
_cell.angle_beta   90.00
_cell.angle_gamma   90.00
#
_symmetry.space_group_name_H-M   'P 1'
#
loop_
_entity.id
_entity.type
_entity.pdbx_description
1 polymer ?
#
loop_
_entity_poly.entity_id
_entity_poly.type
_entity_poly.pdbx_seq_one_letter_code
_entity_poly.pdbx_strand_id
1 'polypeptide(L)'
;MMTSNEQQSNLPYHGSCHCGFIRYIAVIPMPPAVALGSDAVEGPRLRFYKCNCTTCQKMGLFHMRLPDAPNQFFLLSPLDHDTLANYKCQNGHINWFFCPTCGVRCFATVPHWKQDQIDIEKISAAVPSHDDKPDLPGIEESSKTITVWRMDPDTFKEDVTGYLSINALTIDQDQAHGANLDLRQLVDNKWVEYSDWNTKKHAPRYDYPHDKGTW
;
A
#
# COMPACT_ATOMS: atom_id res chain seq x y z
N MET A 1 -11.00 22.33 -20.39
CA MET A 1 -11.92 22.73 -19.30
C MET A 1 -12.00 21.56 -18.34
N MET A 2 -11.23 21.57 -17.25
CA MET A 2 -11.31 20.54 -16.20
C MET A 2 -12.33 21.02 -15.18
N THR A 3 -13.54 20.46 -15.26
CA THR A 3 -14.56 20.59 -14.23
C THR A 3 -14.63 19.27 -13.48
N SER A 4 -14.06 19.23 -12.27
CA SER A 4 -14.56 18.37 -11.21
C SER A 4 -13.84 18.76 -9.92
N ASN A 5 -14.66 19.22 -8.97
CA ASN A 5 -14.33 19.28 -7.56
C ASN A 5 -14.15 17.81 -7.12
N GLU A 6 -12.98 17.20 -7.36
CA GLU A 6 -12.70 15.83 -6.94
C GLU A 6 -12.62 15.82 -5.42
N GLN A 7 -13.75 15.50 -4.81
CA GLN A 7 -13.89 15.41 -3.38
C GLN A 7 -13.00 14.28 -2.88
N GLN A 8 -12.08 14.60 -1.96
CA GLN A 8 -11.16 13.63 -1.40
C GLN A 8 -11.95 12.45 -0.80
N SER A 9 -11.69 11.25 -1.30
CA SER A 9 -12.24 10.00 -0.80
C SER A 9 -11.21 9.33 0.09
N ASN A 10 -11.65 8.56 1.07
CA ASN A 10 -10.78 7.79 1.96
C ASN A 10 -11.39 6.40 2.15
N LEU A 11 -11.19 5.55 1.14
CA LEU A 11 -11.85 4.24 1.05
C LEU A 11 -10.88 3.13 1.44
N PRO A 12 -11.35 2.07 2.14
CA PRO A 12 -10.56 0.87 2.35
C PRO A 12 -10.53 0.02 1.08
N TYR A 13 -9.34 -0.42 0.67
CA TYR A 13 -9.11 -1.32 -0.45
C TYR A 13 -8.53 -2.63 0.05
N HIS A 14 -9.11 -3.74 -0.38
CA HIS A 14 -8.56 -5.06 -0.12
C HIS A 14 -7.47 -5.40 -1.13
N GLY A 15 -6.45 -6.09 -0.64
CA GLY A 15 -5.36 -6.57 -1.47
C GLY A 15 -4.87 -7.91 -0.96
N SER A 16 -4.30 -8.68 -1.87
CA SER A 16 -3.85 -10.03 -1.56
C SER A 16 -2.67 -10.46 -2.42
N CYS A 17 -1.97 -11.51 -1.97
CA CYS A 17 -1.15 -12.28 -2.88
C CYS A 17 -2.03 -13.19 -3.74
N HIS A 18 -1.50 -13.68 -4.86
CA HIS A 18 -2.25 -14.51 -5.81
C HIS A 18 -3.00 -15.70 -5.18
N CYS A 19 -2.42 -16.39 -4.19
CA CYS A 19 -3.03 -17.56 -3.57
C CYS A 19 -3.88 -17.23 -2.32
N GLY A 20 -4.07 -15.95 -1.98
CA GLY A 20 -4.84 -15.50 -0.83
C GLY A 20 -4.20 -15.76 0.55
N PHE A 21 -2.95 -16.23 0.61
CA PHE A 21 -2.24 -16.43 1.87
C PHE A 21 -1.97 -15.11 2.60
N ILE A 22 -1.43 -14.12 1.87
CA ILE A 22 -1.34 -12.73 2.33
C ILE A 22 -2.65 -12.04 1.96
N ARG A 23 -3.33 -11.47 2.96
CA ARG A 23 -4.51 -10.61 2.78
C ARG A 23 -4.33 -9.36 3.63
N TYR A 24 -4.60 -8.20 3.07
CA TYR A 24 -4.46 -6.93 3.76
C TYR A 24 -5.52 -5.92 3.30
N ILE A 25 -5.70 -4.87 4.10
CA ILE A 25 -6.49 -3.69 3.75
C ILE A 25 -5.58 -2.46 3.76
N ALA A 26 -5.74 -1.61 2.75
CA ALA A 26 -5.14 -0.29 2.67
C ALA A 26 -6.25 0.77 2.57
N VAL A 27 -6.31 1.71 3.51
CA VAL A 27 -7.22 2.86 3.45
C VAL A 27 -6.55 3.96 2.63
N ILE A 28 -7.01 4.18 1.39
CA ILE A 28 -6.33 5.02 0.41
C ILE A 28 -7.06 6.36 0.26
N PRO A 29 -6.42 7.48 0.63
CA PRO A 29 -7.03 8.81 0.49
C PRO A 29 -6.79 9.39 -0.92
N MET A 30 -7.69 9.11 -1.87
CA MET A 30 -7.62 9.59 -3.25
C MET A 30 -8.30 10.96 -3.44
N PRO A 31 -7.82 11.84 -4.33
CA PRO A 31 -6.65 11.65 -5.19
C PRO A 31 -5.32 11.91 -4.43
N PRO A 32 -4.16 11.45 -4.95
CA PRO A 32 -2.87 11.70 -4.31
C PRO A 32 -2.52 13.19 -4.30
N ALA A 33 -1.65 13.60 -3.38
CA ALA A 33 -1.32 15.02 -3.17
C ALA A 33 -0.84 15.76 -4.43
N VAL A 34 -0.12 15.06 -5.33
CA VAL A 34 0.32 15.63 -6.63
C VAL A 34 -0.85 16.05 -7.54
N ALA A 35 -2.02 15.42 -7.40
CA ALA A 35 -3.23 15.80 -8.11
C ALA A 35 -3.81 17.14 -7.63
N LEU A 36 -3.52 17.53 -6.39
CA LEU A 36 -4.07 18.71 -5.73
C LEU A 36 -3.28 20.00 -6.01
N GLY A 37 -2.17 19.92 -6.74
CA GLY A 37 -1.36 21.08 -7.16
C GLY A 37 -0.08 21.32 -6.33
N SER A 38 0.69 22.34 -6.69
CA SER A 38 2.00 22.67 -6.07
C SER A 38 1.93 23.17 -4.63
N ASP A 39 0.74 23.53 -4.15
CA ASP A 39 0.48 23.91 -2.75
C ASP A 39 0.25 22.68 -1.86
N ALA A 40 0.48 21.47 -2.39
CA ALA A 40 0.36 20.22 -1.66
C ALA A 40 1.30 20.17 -0.45
N VAL A 41 0.65 20.23 0.72
CA VAL A 41 1.08 20.02 2.10
C VAL A 41 2.47 19.40 2.28
N GLU A 42 3.34 20.12 3.02
CA GLU A 42 4.57 19.53 3.59
C GLU A 42 4.21 18.40 4.57
N GLY A 43 4.79 17.22 4.37
CA GLY A 43 4.62 16.08 5.27
C GLY A 43 4.21 14.77 4.57
N PRO A 44 3.86 13.75 5.36
CA PRO A 44 3.41 12.45 4.87
C PRO A 44 2.20 12.58 3.93
N ARG A 45 2.26 11.90 2.79
CA ARG A 45 1.23 12.00 1.74
C ARG A 45 1.04 10.70 1.00
N LEU A 46 -0.14 10.50 0.42
CA LEU A 46 -0.35 9.42 -0.54
C LEU A 46 0.57 9.64 -1.74
N ARG A 47 1.49 8.70 -1.95
CA ARG A 47 2.50 8.78 -3.02
C ARG A 47 2.59 7.44 -3.74
N PHE A 48 2.42 7.50 -5.05
CA PHE A 48 2.70 6.41 -5.96
C PHE A 48 4.04 6.64 -6.63
N TYR A 49 4.92 5.65 -6.68
CA TYR A 49 6.20 5.83 -7.35
C TYR A 49 6.80 4.55 -7.95
N LYS A 50 7.64 4.74 -8.97
CA LYS A 50 8.44 3.73 -9.64
C LYS A 50 9.91 4.10 -9.50
N CYS A 51 10.72 3.13 -9.09
CA CYS A 51 12.13 3.30 -8.80
C CYS A 51 12.98 2.54 -9.82
N ASN A 52 13.99 3.18 -10.41
CA ASN A 52 14.88 2.56 -11.42
C ASN A 52 16.10 1.82 -10.82
N CYS A 53 16.14 1.59 -9.50
CA CYS A 53 17.19 0.77 -8.90
C CYS A 53 17.05 -0.71 -9.31
N THR A 54 18.15 -1.46 -9.29
CA THR A 54 18.18 -2.86 -9.75
C THR A 54 17.14 -3.75 -9.06
N THR A 55 16.98 -3.60 -7.74
CA THR A 55 16.05 -4.42 -6.96
C THR A 55 14.60 -4.09 -7.31
N CYS A 56 14.22 -2.82 -7.33
CA CYS A 56 12.86 -2.39 -7.64
C CYS A 56 12.44 -2.79 -9.05
N GLN A 57 13.35 -2.68 -10.02
CA GLN A 57 13.12 -3.12 -11.40
C GLN A 57 12.94 -4.64 -11.49
N LYS A 58 13.85 -5.43 -10.91
CA LYS A 58 13.77 -6.91 -10.94
C LYS A 58 12.54 -7.46 -10.24
N MET A 59 12.03 -6.75 -9.23
CA MET A 59 10.84 -7.15 -8.48
C MET A 59 9.54 -6.56 -9.07
N GLY A 60 9.64 -5.69 -10.09
CA GLY A 60 8.47 -5.09 -10.75
C GLY A 60 7.63 -4.22 -9.82
N LEU A 61 8.23 -3.54 -8.84
CA LEU A 61 7.46 -2.88 -7.79
C LEU A 61 6.79 -1.59 -8.26
N PHE A 62 5.50 -1.49 -7.98
CA PHE A 62 4.73 -0.26 -8.10
C PHE A 62 4.47 0.25 -6.68
N HIS A 63 5.31 1.16 -6.19
CA HIS A 63 5.26 1.55 -4.80
C HIS A 63 4.08 2.48 -4.51
N MET A 64 3.39 2.21 -3.40
CA MET A 64 2.40 3.09 -2.77
C MET A 64 2.82 3.35 -1.32
N ARG A 65 2.87 4.63 -0.94
CA ARG A 65 3.07 5.10 0.45
C ARG A 65 1.79 5.75 0.93
N LEU A 66 1.35 5.37 2.12
CA LEU A 66 0.18 5.96 2.77
C LEU A 66 0.62 7.10 3.69
N PRO A 67 -0.17 8.17 3.85
CA PRO A 67 0.19 9.29 4.74
C PRO A 67 0.25 8.88 6.22
N ASP A 68 -0.54 7.91 6.64
CA ASP A 68 -0.61 7.39 8.01
C ASP A 68 -0.68 5.86 7.99
N ALA A 69 0.43 5.25 7.58
CA ALA A 69 0.56 3.79 7.51
C ALA A 69 0.07 3.06 8.79
N PRO A 70 0.35 3.53 10.03
CA PRO A 70 -0.20 2.92 11.23
C PRO A 70 -1.72 2.84 11.25
N ASN A 71 -2.47 3.83 10.77
CA ASN A 71 -3.93 3.83 10.78
C ASN A 71 -4.57 3.50 9.43
N GLN A 72 -3.77 3.19 8.41
CA GLN A 72 -4.26 2.98 7.05
C GLN A 72 -3.79 1.67 6.42
N PHE A 73 -2.86 0.93 7.01
CA PHE A 73 -2.48 -0.40 6.53
C PHE A 73 -2.68 -1.46 7.61
N PHE A 74 -3.41 -2.51 7.25
CA PHE A 74 -3.74 -3.62 8.14
C PHE A 74 -3.52 -4.94 7.43
N LEU A 75 -2.56 -5.73 7.91
CA LEU A 75 -2.35 -7.10 7.46
C LEU A 75 -3.31 -8.02 8.22
N LEU A 76 -4.23 -8.66 7.49
CA LEU A 76 -5.26 -9.54 8.05
C LEU A 76 -4.79 -11.00 8.11
N SER A 77 -3.96 -11.40 7.15
CA SER A 77 -3.38 -12.74 7.07
C SER A 77 -2.01 -12.67 6.43
N PRO A 78 -1.02 -13.43 6.91
CA PRO A 78 -1.08 -14.29 8.10
C PRO A 78 -1.02 -13.48 9.41
N LEU A 79 -1.58 -14.03 10.50
CA LEU A 79 -1.42 -13.47 11.85
C LEU A 79 -0.15 -13.97 12.55
N ASP A 80 0.42 -15.09 12.10
CA ASP A 80 1.78 -15.47 12.47
C ASP A 80 2.76 -14.82 11.50
N HIS A 81 3.38 -13.74 11.96
CA HIS A 81 4.30 -12.95 11.15
C HIS A 81 5.48 -13.77 10.61
N ASP A 82 5.97 -14.76 11.36
CA ASP A 82 7.16 -15.54 10.99
C ASP A 82 6.92 -16.48 9.80
N THR A 83 5.66 -16.64 9.40
CA THR A 83 5.28 -17.39 8.19
C THR A 83 5.48 -16.60 6.90
N LEU A 84 5.68 -15.28 6.97
CA LEU A 84 6.02 -14.48 5.80
C LEU A 84 7.48 -14.72 5.40
N ALA A 85 7.69 -15.09 4.14
CA ALA A 85 9.04 -15.14 3.60
C ALA A 85 9.57 -13.71 3.43
N ASN A 86 10.86 -13.51 3.73
CA ASN A 86 11.45 -12.19 3.78
C ASN A 86 12.77 -12.14 3.01
N TYR A 87 12.95 -11.11 2.21
CA TYR A 87 14.24 -10.73 1.63
C TYR A 87 14.67 -9.39 2.21
N LYS A 88 15.86 -9.32 2.83
CA LYS A 88 16.41 -8.04 3.30
C LYS A 88 17.32 -7.47 2.21
N CYS A 89 16.92 -6.34 1.63
CA CYS A 89 17.71 -5.66 0.59
C CYS A 89 18.60 -4.56 1.19
N GLN A 90 19.74 -4.28 0.53
CA GLN A 90 20.75 -3.32 0.98
C GLN A 90 21.23 -3.63 2.41
N ASN A 91 21.67 -2.63 3.18
CA ASN A 91 22.31 -2.73 4.51
C ASN A 91 21.47 -3.44 5.61
N GLY A 92 20.41 -4.17 5.25
CA GLY A 92 19.64 -5.05 6.15
C GLY A 92 18.44 -4.38 6.81
N HIS A 93 18.15 -3.13 6.49
CA HIS A 93 17.18 -2.31 7.22
C HIS A 93 15.72 -2.51 6.77
N ILE A 94 15.47 -2.81 5.50
CA ILE A 94 14.11 -2.96 4.94
C ILE A 94 13.83 -4.43 4.68
N ASN A 95 12.72 -4.92 5.25
CA ASN A 95 12.19 -6.24 5.00
C ASN A 95 11.28 -6.20 3.77
N TRP A 96 11.57 -7.04 2.78
CA TRP A 96 10.76 -7.20 1.58
C TRP A 96 10.00 -8.52 1.69
N PHE A 97 8.81 -8.45 2.26
CA PHE A 97 7.98 -9.61 2.49
C PHE A 97 7.38 -10.12 1.18
N PHE A 98 7.29 -11.44 1.07
CA PHE A 98 6.64 -12.13 -0.03
C PHE A 98 5.93 -13.38 0.44
N CYS A 99 4.92 -13.79 -0.31
CA CYS A 99 4.20 -15.01 -0.03
C CYS A 99 5.13 -16.21 -0.27
N PRO A 100 5.35 -17.09 0.72
CA PRO A 100 6.16 -18.30 0.54
C PRO A 100 5.55 -19.28 -0.47
N THR A 101 4.23 -19.19 -0.71
CA THR A 101 3.49 -20.10 -1.59
C THR A 101 3.52 -19.66 -3.06
N CYS A 102 3.26 -18.37 -3.35
CA CYS A 102 3.15 -17.86 -4.73
C CYS A 102 4.21 -16.84 -5.13
N GLY A 103 5.11 -16.43 -4.22
CA GLY A 103 6.21 -15.51 -4.50
C GLY A 103 5.82 -14.02 -4.63
N VAL A 104 4.53 -13.68 -4.57
CA VAL A 104 4.04 -12.30 -4.70
C VAL A 104 4.50 -11.44 -3.54
N ARG A 105 4.99 -10.23 -3.85
CA ARG A 105 5.47 -9.20 -2.92
C ARG A 105 4.39 -8.15 -2.71
N CYS A 106 3.71 -8.21 -1.58
CA CYS A 106 2.60 -7.28 -1.27
C CYS A 106 3.09 -5.98 -0.66
N PHE A 107 4.13 -6.02 0.19
CA PHE A 107 4.65 -4.83 0.87
C PHE A 107 6.09 -5.01 1.35
N ALA A 108 6.73 -3.90 1.71
CA ALA A 108 8.04 -3.85 2.32
C ALA A 108 8.05 -2.83 3.47
N THR A 109 8.70 -3.17 4.58
CA THR A 109 8.68 -2.33 5.78
C THR A 109 9.94 -2.45 6.64
N VAL A 110 10.20 -1.41 7.43
CA VAL A 110 11.10 -1.46 8.59
C VAL A 110 10.40 -2.13 9.79
N PRO A 111 11.13 -2.65 10.77
CA PRO A 111 10.56 -3.38 11.92
C PRO A 111 9.95 -2.41 12.95
N HIS A 112 8.72 -1.97 12.69
CA HIS A 112 7.93 -1.10 13.58
C HIS A 112 6.44 -1.46 13.50
N TRP A 113 6.09 -2.66 13.93
CA TRP A 113 4.74 -3.20 13.84
C TRP A 113 4.33 -3.97 15.07
N LYS A 114 3.02 -4.04 15.28
CA LYS A 114 2.40 -4.77 16.37
C LYS A 114 1.13 -5.46 15.90
N GLN A 115 0.78 -6.52 16.61
CA GLN A 115 -0.56 -7.08 16.55
C GLN A 115 -1.50 -6.15 17.33
N ASP A 116 -2.67 -5.87 16.78
CA ASP A 116 -3.67 -4.98 17.35
C ASP A 116 -5.10 -5.47 17.04
N GLN A 117 -6.10 -4.89 17.68
CA GLN A 117 -7.51 -5.09 17.36
C GLN A 117 -8.11 -3.81 16.80
N ILE A 118 -8.76 -3.90 15.64
CA ILE A 118 -9.40 -2.77 14.98
C ILE A 118 -10.89 -3.04 14.75
N ASP A 119 -11.68 -1.96 14.68
CA ASP A 119 -13.10 -2.04 14.38
C ASP A 119 -13.33 -2.50 12.93
N ILE A 120 -14.18 -3.52 12.75
CA ILE A 120 -14.50 -4.08 11.43
C ILE A 120 -15.16 -3.03 10.52
N GLU A 121 -15.96 -2.12 11.09
CA GLU A 121 -16.61 -1.02 10.36
C GLU A 121 -15.63 -0.14 9.56
N LYS A 122 -14.35 -0.06 9.99
CA LYS A 122 -13.33 0.72 9.29
C LYS A 122 -12.89 0.10 7.97
N ILE A 123 -13.06 -1.21 7.82
CA ILE A 123 -12.50 -1.98 6.70
C ILE A 123 -13.55 -2.77 5.91
N SER A 124 -14.75 -2.95 6.45
CA SER A 124 -15.78 -3.82 5.88
C SER A 124 -16.24 -3.38 4.49
N ALA A 125 -16.17 -2.09 4.17
CA ALA A 125 -16.53 -1.58 2.84
C ALA A 125 -15.61 -2.09 1.71
N ALA A 126 -14.41 -2.58 2.03
CA ALA A 126 -13.48 -3.14 1.05
C ALA A 126 -13.83 -4.57 0.64
N VAL A 127 -14.42 -5.34 1.57
CA VAL A 127 -14.57 -6.78 1.42
C VAL A 127 -16.01 -7.16 1.08
N PRO A 128 -16.23 -8.16 0.20
CA PRO A 128 -17.56 -8.69 -0.04
C PRO A 128 -18.17 -9.25 1.25
N SER A 129 -19.49 -9.20 1.34
CA SER A 129 -20.24 -9.88 2.41
C SER A 129 -21.00 -11.07 1.86
N HIS A 130 -21.01 -12.18 2.60
CA HIS A 130 -21.87 -13.34 2.37
C HIS A 130 -22.77 -13.54 3.59
N ASP A 131 -24.08 -13.62 3.39
CA ASP A 131 -25.08 -13.69 4.48
C ASP A 131 -24.88 -12.60 5.54
N ASP A 132 -24.75 -11.34 5.10
CA ASP A 132 -24.48 -10.15 5.92
C ASP A 132 -23.16 -10.18 6.73
N LYS A 133 -22.26 -11.14 6.46
CA LYS A 133 -20.95 -11.24 7.10
C LYS A 133 -19.82 -10.87 6.14
N PRO A 134 -18.94 -9.93 6.49
CA PRO A 134 -17.79 -9.59 5.65
C PRO A 134 -16.84 -10.78 5.54
N ASP A 135 -16.32 -11.07 4.34
CA ASP A 135 -15.29 -12.08 4.12
C ASP A 135 -13.96 -11.59 4.71
N LEU A 136 -13.79 -11.84 6.01
CA LEU A 136 -12.57 -11.58 6.75
C LEU A 136 -12.08 -12.87 7.40
N PRO A 137 -10.75 -13.10 7.43
CA PRO A 137 -10.20 -14.32 8.02
C PRO A 137 -10.40 -14.34 9.53
N GLY A 138 -10.95 -15.44 10.06
CA GLY A 138 -10.98 -15.71 11.49
C GLY A 138 -11.93 -14.85 12.33
N ILE A 139 -12.94 -14.21 11.72
CA ILE A 139 -13.97 -13.48 12.46
C ILE A 139 -15.11 -14.42 12.90
N GLU A 140 -15.60 -14.23 14.12
CA GLU A 140 -16.85 -14.84 14.58
C GLU A 140 -18.05 -13.95 14.23
N GLU A 141 -19.25 -14.52 14.11
CA GLU A 141 -20.45 -13.80 13.63
C GLU A 141 -20.83 -12.56 14.46
N SER A 142 -20.43 -12.50 15.74
CA SER A 142 -20.76 -11.41 16.65
C SER A 142 -19.60 -10.44 16.90
N SER A 143 -18.43 -10.68 16.30
CA SER A 143 -17.25 -9.86 16.50
C SER A 143 -17.44 -8.47 15.90
N LYS A 144 -17.14 -7.43 16.69
CA LYS A 144 -17.07 -6.03 16.21
C LYS A 144 -15.65 -5.61 15.83
N THR A 145 -14.67 -6.37 16.28
CA THR A 145 -13.25 -6.13 16.05
C THR A 145 -12.60 -7.33 15.38
N ILE A 146 -11.48 -7.09 14.72
CA ILE A 146 -10.64 -8.11 14.10
C ILE A 146 -9.19 -7.90 14.52
N THR A 147 -8.48 -9.01 14.73
CA THR A 147 -7.04 -9.02 14.98
C THR A 147 -6.28 -8.78 13.69
N VAL A 148 -5.35 -7.84 13.71
CA VAL A 148 -4.53 -7.47 12.55
C VAL A 148 -3.09 -7.22 12.96
N TRP A 149 -2.17 -7.25 12.00
CA TRP A 149 -0.87 -6.59 12.13
C TRP A 149 -0.94 -5.21 11.50
N ARG A 150 -0.39 -4.20 12.18
CA ARG A 150 -0.28 -2.81 11.71
C ARG A 150 1.08 -2.24 12.08
N MET A 151 1.46 -1.13 11.44
CA MET A 151 2.60 -0.36 11.94
C MET A 151 2.27 0.19 13.32
N ASP A 152 3.24 0.15 14.24
CA ASP A 152 3.05 0.57 15.62
C ASP A 152 3.02 2.10 15.71
N PRO A 153 1.86 2.72 16.04
CA PRO A 153 1.73 4.18 16.10
C PRO A 153 2.68 4.85 17.08
N ASP A 154 3.14 4.12 18.10
CA ASP A 154 4.00 4.66 19.15
C ASP A 154 5.46 4.80 18.69
N THR A 155 5.89 3.97 17.72
CA THR A 155 7.29 3.90 17.25
C THR A 155 7.46 4.26 15.78
N PHE A 156 6.42 4.15 14.98
CA PHE A 156 6.43 4.44 13.55
C PHE A 156 6.15 5.93 13.28
N LYS A 157 7.11 6.63 12.67
CA LYS A 157 6.95 7.99 12.17
C LYS A 157 7.38 8.04 10.72
N GLU A 158 6.44 8.25 9.81
CA GLU A 158 6.69 8.28 8.37
C GLU A 158 7.88 9.21 8.06
N ASP A 159 8.81 8.72 7.23
CA ASP A 159 10.04 9.40 6.79
C ASP A 159 11.05 9.77 7.90
N VAL A 160 10.82 9.37 9.15
CA VAL A 160 11.77 9.53 10.28
C VAL A 160 12.27 8.17 10.77
N THR A 161 11.38 7.36 11.34
CA THR A 161 11.66 6.00 11.82
C THR A 161 10.91 4.95 11.00
N GLY A 162 9.84 5.37 10.33
CA GLY A 162 8.91 4.53 9.59
C GLY A 162 9.19 4.51 8.10
N TYR A 163 9.00 3.34 7.52
CA TYR A 163 8.95 3.10 6.10
C TYR A 163 8.04 1.90 5.89
N LEU A 164 6.87 2.11 5.28
CA LEU A 164 6.02 1.05 4.76
C LEU A 164 5.72 1.39 3.31
N SER A 165 6.04 0.49 2.39
CA SER A 165 5.63 0.60 1.00
C SER A 165 4.81 -0.61 0.60
N ILE A 166 3.61 -0.36 0.10
CA ILE A 166 2.72 -1.37 -0.46
C ILE A 166 3.02 -1.46 -1.96
N ASN A 167 2.95 -2.66 -2.52
CA ASN A 167 3.01 -2.87 -3.97
C ASN A 167 1.58 -2.73 -4.52
N ALA A 168 1.28 -1.61 -5.17
CA ALA A 168 -0.05 -1.29 -5.68
C ALA A 168 -0.59 -2.32 -6.68
N LEU A 169 0.30 -3.11 -7.31
CA LEU A 169 -0.07 -4.23 -8.18
C LEU A 169 -0.79 -5.38 -7.46
N THR A 170 -0.76 -5.42 -6.13
CA THR A 170 -1.42 -6.46 -5.33
C THR A 170 -2.66 -5.94 -4.62
N ILE A 171 -3.14 -4.74 -4.98
CA ILE A 171 -4.50 -4.29 -4.65
C ILE A 171 -5.43 -4.94 -5.65
N ASP A 172 -6.39 -5.69 -5.14
CA ASP A 172 -7.34 -6.41 -5.97
C ASP A 172 -8.30 -5.41 -6.64
N GLN A 173 -8.87 -5.79 -7.79
CA GLN A 173 -9.65 -4.86 -8.62
C GLN A 173 -11.17 -5.08 -8.51
N ASP A 174 -11.58 -6.00 -7.62
CA ASP A 174 -12.95 -6.39 -7.32
C ASP A 174 -13.36 -5.86 -5.93
N GLN A 175 -13.18 -4.56 -5.71
CA GLN A 175 -13.54 -3.92 -4.45
C GLN A 175 -15.06 -3.89 -4.25
N ALA A 176 -15.53 -4.26 -3.05
CA ALA A 176 -16.97 -4.33 -2.77
C ALA A 176 -17.68 -2.96 -2.90
N HIS A 177 -16.98 -1.86 -2.60
CA HIS A 177 -17.48 -0.50 -2.80
C HIS A 177 -17.48 -0.04 -4.27
N GLY A 178 -17.06 -0.89 -5.21
CA GLY A 178 -17.13 -0.65 -6.66
C GLY A 178 -16.13 0.37 -7.22
N ALA A 179 -15.21 0.90 -6.40
CA ALA A 179 -14.17 1.79 -6.88
C ALA A 179 -12.85 1.02 -7.05
N ASN A 180 -12.23 1.17 -8.22
CA ASN A 180 -11.02 0.44 -8.58
C ASN A 180 -9.80 1.35 -8.47
N LEU A 181 -8.66 0.78 -8.06
CA LEU A 181 -7.37 1.45 -8.15
C LEU A 181 -6.78 1.23 -9.55
N ASP A 182 -7.27 1.97 -10.54
CA ASP A 182 -6.82 1.87 -11.93
C ASP A 182 -5.41 2.45 -12.11
N LEU A 183 -4.40 1.57 -12.07
CA LEU A 183 -3.00 1.96 -12.19
C LEU A 183 -2.66 2.67 -13.51
N ARG A 184 -3.45 2.46 -14.57
CA ARG A 184 -3.27 3.18 -15.84
C ARG A 184 -3.61 4.66 -15.66
N GLN A 185 -4.72 4.96 -14.98
CA GLN A 185 -5.12 6.33 -14.70
C GLN A 185 -4.09 7.06 -13.83
N LEU A 186 -3.42 6.36 -12.90
CA LEU A 186 -2.34 6.96 -12.13
C LEU A 186 -1.19 7.44 -13.03
N VAL A 187 -0.86 6.67 -14.08
CA VAL A 187 0.18 7.04 -15.06
C VAL A 187 -0.33 8.14 -16.00
N ASP A 188 -1.52 7.97 -16.58
CA ASP A 188 -2.11 8.90 -17.54
C ASP A 188 -2.33 10.30 -16.93
N ASN A 189 -2.71 10.35 -15.64
CA ASN A 189 -2.89 11.58 -14.89
C ASN A 189 -1.58 12.18 -14.35
N LYS A 190 -0.43 11.54 -14.60
CA LYS A 190 0.89 11.94 -14.09
C LYS A 190 0.94 11.99 -12.56
N TRP A 191 0.35 10.99 -11.91
CA TRP A 191 0.35 10.84 -10.44
C TRP A 191 1.41 9.87 -9.94
N VAL A 192 2.09 9.16 -10.85
CA VAL A 192 3.22 8.27 -10.54
C VAL A 192 4.51 9.06 -10.58
N GLU A 193 5.20 9.11 -9.44
CA GLU A 193 6.55 9.66 -9.38
C GLU A 193 7.57 8.64 -9.89
N TYR A 194 8.45 9.04 -10.79
CA TYR A 194 9.61 8.28 -11.22
C TYR A 194 10.83 8.78 -10.46
N SER A 195 11.46 7.91 -9.68
CA SER A 195 12.64 8.25 -8.86
C SER A 195 13.92 7.62 -9.42
N ASP A 196 14.97 8.43 -9.58
CA ASP A 196 16.30 7.97 -10.04
C ASP A 196 17.18 7.48 -8.88
N TRP A 197 16.95 6.24 -8.42
CA TRP A 197 17.83 5.57 -7.46
C TRP A 197 18.99 4.81 -8.10
N ASN A 198 19.03 4.73 -9.43
CA ASN A 198 20.13 4.14 -10.17
C ASN A 198 21.36 5.06 -10.12
N THR A 199 21.21 6.31 -10.58
CA THR A 199 22.32 7.27 -10.60
C THR A 199 22.27 8.28 -9.47
N LYS A 200 21.08 8.54 -8.91
CA LYS A 200 20.84 9.55 -7.85
C LYS A 200 21.24 10.97 -8.27
N LYS A 201 21.22 11.27 -9.57
CA LYS A 201 21.60 12.58 -10.13
C LYS A 201 20.42 13.44 -10.51
N HIS A 202 19.26 12.83 -10.74
CA HIS A 202 18.07 13.53 -11.23
C HIS A 202 17.03 13.66 -10.13
N ALA A 203 16.37 14.82 -10.08
CA ALA A 203 15.19 14.99 -9.26
C ALA A 203 14.06 14.07 -9.74
N PRO A 204 13.13 13.67 -8.85
CA PRO A 204 11.97 12.91 -9.26
C PRO A 204 11.10 13.67 -10.27
N ARG A 205 10.41 12.94 -11.14
CA ARG A 205 9.54 13.49 -12.18
C ARG A 205 8.30 12.64 -12.38
N TYR A 206 7.27 13.17 -13.03
CA TYR A 206 5.95 12.53 -13.13
C TYR A 206 5.51 12.27 -14.58
N ASP A 207 6.33 12.66 -15.55
CA ASP A 207 6.05 12.59 -16.98
C ASP A 207 6.53 11.27 -17.60
N TYR A 208 7.70 10.76 -17.20
CA TYR A 208 8.27 9.55 -17.78
C TYR A 208 9.32 8.86 -16.88
N PRO A 209 9.46 7.52 -16.90
CA PRO A 209 10.52 6.81 -16.18
C PRO A 209 11.93 7.35 -16.49
N HIS A 210 12.81 7.42 -15.49
CA HIS A 210 14.23 7.67 -15.73
C HIS A 210 14.87 6.55 -16.57
N ASP A 211 16.08 6.78 -17.10
CA ASP A 211 16.85 5.72 -17.77
C ASP A 211 16.91 4.46 -16.90
N LYS A 212 16.73 3.29 -17.54
CA LYS A 212 16.59 1.96 -16.89
C LYS A 212 15.39 1.82 -15.95
N GLY A 213 14.42 2.73 -16.02
CA GLY A 213 13.14 2.66 -15.32
C GLY A 213 12.05 1.98 -16.16
N THR A 214 10.91 1.71 -15.54
CA THR A 214 9.70 1.18 -16.19
C THR A 214 8.48 2.00 -15.80
N TRP A 215 7.46 1.97 -16.66
CA TRP A 215 6.10 2.33 -16.31
C TRP A 215 5.52 1.33 -15.29
#